data_AF-A0A2W4JHL8-F1
#
_entry.id   AF-A0A2W4JHL8-F1
#
_cell.length_a   1.000
_cell.length_b   1.000
_cell.length_c   1.000
_cell.angle_alpha   90.00
_cell.angle_beta   90.00
_cell.angle_gamma   90.00
#
_symmetry.space_group_name_H-M   'P 1'
#
loop_
_entity.id
_entity.type
_entity.pdbx_description
1 polymer ?
#
loop_
_entity_poly.entity_id
_entity_poly.type
_entity_poly.pdbx_seq_one_letter_code
_entity_poly.pdbx_strand_id
1 'polypeptide(L)'
;MNQHGAIDKDPAETAEWIESLDGLIDTKGPARAEYIVERVVEHAASRQLGIPLSLNTPYVNTISVDEEPEFPGDEEIERRYRGWIRWNAAVMVTRAQAEGKGVGGHISSYASVATLYEVGLNH
;
A
#
# COMPACT_ATOMS: atom_id res chain seq x y z
N MET A 1 -8.22 18.85 -16.47
CA MET A 1 -8.94 18.94 -15.17
C MET A 1 -10.42 19.04 -15.49
N ASN A 2 -11.13 17.91 -15.58
CA ASN A 2 -12.59 17.92 -15.77
C ASN A 2 -13.25 17.82 -14.39
N GLN A 3 -13.76 18.95 -13.92
CA GLN A 3 -14.57 19.02 -12.71
C GLN A 3 -15.94 18.39 -13.01
N HIS A 4 -16.20 17.18 -12.50
CA HIS A 4 -17.57 16.70 -12.31
C HIS A 4 -18.12 17.27 -11.01
N GLY A 5 -18.17 18.60 -10.91
CA GLY A 5 -18.97 19.31 -9.92
C GLY A 5 -20.40 19.51 -10.41
N ALA A 6 -20.97 18.51 -11.10
CA ALA A 6 -22.35 18.54 -11.53
C ALA A 6 -23.22 18.13 -10.33
N ILE A 7 -24.19 18.96 -9.98
CA ILE A 7 -25.27 18.58 -9.06
C ILE A 7 -25.90 17.30 -9.64
N ASP A 8 -25.99 16.25 -8.81
CA ASP A 8 -26.63 15.00 -9.20
C ASP A 8 -28.09 15.30 -9.60
N LYS A 9 -28.42 14.95 -10.85
CA LYS A 9 -29.73 15.27 -11.44
C LYS A 9 -30.81 14.32 -10.97
N ASP A 10 -30.43 13.13 -10.52
CA ASP A 10 -31.34 12.14 -9.96
C ASP A 10 -30.67 11.40 -8.78
N PRO A 11 -30.67 12.00 -7.57
CA PRO A 11 -30.09 11.39 -6.40
C PRO A 11 -30.76 10.07 -5.98
N ALA A 12 -32.02 9.84 -6.38
CA ALA A 12 -32.73 8.61 -6.06
C ALA A 12 -32.20 7.46 -6.91
N GLU A 13 -32.04 7.66 -8.22
CA GLU A 13 -31.40 6.68 -9.10
C GLU A 13 -29.98 6.36 -8.61
N THR A 14 -29.16 7.38 -8.29
CA THR A 14 -27.81 7.16 -7.75
C THR A 14 -27.84 6.34 -6.46
N ALA A 15 -28.78 6.61 -5.55
CA ALA A 15 -28.93 5.87 -4.31
C ALA A 15 -29.32 4.39 -4.55
N GLU A 16 -30.21 4.12 -5.50
CA GLU A 16 -30.60 2.74 -5.86
C GLU A 16 -29.40 1.93 -6.39
N TRP A 17 -28.51 2.54 -7.17
CA TRP A 17 -27.28 1.89 -7.64
C TRP A 17 -26.30 1.60 -6.51
N ILE A 18 -26.15 2.52 -5.55
CA ILE A 18 -25.30 2.31 -4.36
C ILE A 18 -25.88 1.19 -3.49
N GLU A 19 -27.18 1.23 -3.21
CA GLU A 19 -27.87 0.19 -2.43
C GLU A 19 -27.78 -1.18 -3.11
N SER A 20 -27.82 -1.23 -4.44
CA SER A 20 -27.62 -2.47 -5.20
C SER A 20 -26.20 -3.03 -5.04
N LEU A 21 -25.18 -2.16 -4.96
CA LEU A 21 -23.80 -2.57 -4.69
C LEU A 21 -23.65 -3.08 -3.26
N ASP A 22 -24.21 -2.37 -2.28
CA ASP A 22 -24.20 -2.77 -0.87
C ASP A 22 -24.89 -4.14 -0.70
N GLY A 23 -26.06 -4.32 -1.30
CA GLY A 23 -26.77 -5.60 -1.31
C GLY A 23 -25.97 -6.72 -1.97
N LEU A 24 -25.17 -6.43 -3.00
CA LEU A 24 -24.27 -7.41 -3.61
C LEU A 24 -23.13 -7.80 -2.66
N ILE A 25 -22.52 -6.84 -1.96
CA ILE A 25 -21.48 -7.07 -0.96
C ILE A 25 -22.04 -7.94 0.17
N ASP A 26 -23.19 -7.59 0.72
CA ASP A 26 -23.80 -8.31 1.85
C ASP A 26 -24.21 -9.75 1.49
N THR A 27 -24.69 -9.97 0.26
CA THR A 27 -25.23 -11.28 -0.14
C THR A 27 -24.23 -12.19 -0.83
N LYS A 28 -23.21 -11.65 -1.52
CA LYS A 28 -22.24 -12.41 -2.32
C LYS A 28 -20.78 -12.20 -1.90
N GLY A 29 -20.52 -11.26 -1.00
CA GLY A 29 -19.20 -10.96 -0.46
C GLY A 29 -18.37 -9.98 -1.31
N PRO A 30 -17.29 -9.41 -0.72
CA PRO A 30 -16.49 -8.35 -1.35
C PRO A 30 -15.86 -8.77 -2.68
N ALA A 31 -15.24 -9.94 -2.76
CA ALA A 31 -14.56 -10.40 -3.99
C ALA A 31 -15.50 -10.47 -5.21
N ARG A 32 -16.78 -10.83 -4.99
CA ARG A 32 -17.76 -10.84 -6.08
C ARG A 32 -18.19 -9.43 -6.45
N ALA A 33 -18.36 -8.53 -5.48
CA ALA A 33 -18.71 -7.14 -5.73
C ALA A 33 -17.60 -6.42 -6.52
N GLU A 34 -16.34 -6.60 -6.12
CA GLU A 34 -15.16 -6.07 -6.83
C GLU A 34 -15.13 -6.54 -8.29
N TYR A 35 -15.29 -7.84 -8.53
CA TYR A 35 -15.36 -8.39 -9.88
C TYR A 35 -16.45 -7.73 -10.72
N ILE A 36 -17.65 -7.51 -10.17
CA ILE A 36 -18.75 -6.89 -10.90
C ILE A 36 -18.46 -5.42 -11.20
N VAL A 37 -17.94 -4.66 -10.23
CA VAL A 37 -17.56 -3.26 -10.42
C VAL A 37 -16.48 -3.14 -11.50
N GLU A 38 -15.46 -4.01 -11.47
CA GLU A 38 -14.42 -4.08 -12.50
C GLU A 38 -15.04 -4.28 -13.89
N ARG A 39 -15.95 -5.26 -14.03
CA ARG A 39 -16.66 -5.50 -15.31
C ARG A 39 -17.51 -4.34 -15.78
N VAL A 40 -18.18 -3.62 -14.86
CA VAL A 40 -18.98 -2.44 -15.19
C VAL A 40 -18.08 -1.31 -15.69
N VAL A 41 -16.94 -1.07 -15.03
CA VAL A 41 -15.95 -0.07 -15.44
C VAL A 41 -15.34 -0.43 -16.80
N GLU A 42 -14.93 -1.69 -17.01
CA GLU A 42 -14.44 -2.18 -18.30
C GLU A 42 -15.48 -1.98 -19.42
N HIS A 43 -16.74 -2.34 -19.14
CA HIS A 43 -17.82 -2.18 -20.10
C HIS A 43 -18.03 -0.71 -20.45
N ALA A 44 -18.06 0.18 -19.46
CA ALA A 44 -18.24 1.60 -19.70
C ALA A 44 -17.04 2.22 -20.45
N ALA A 45 -15.81 1.81 -20.15
CA ALA A 45 -14.63 2.18 -20.93
C ALA A 45 -14.73 1.70 -22.39
N SER A 46 -15.25 0.49 -22.63
CA SER A 46 -15.49 -0.04 -23.99
C SER A 46 -16.51 0.79 -24.79
N ARG A 47 -17.36 1.56 -24.10
CA ARG A 47 -18.37 2.48 -24.66
C ARG A 47 -17.88 3.93 -24.71
N GLN A 48 -16.58 4.17 -24.51
CA GLN A 48 -15.94 5.49 -24.53
C GLN A 48 -16.56 6.48 -23.53
N LEU A 49 -17.14 5.97 -22.43
CA LEU A 49 -17.51 6.81 -21.30
C LEU A 49 -16.22 7.36 -20.67
N GLY A 50 -16.21 8.65 -20.36
CA GLY A 50 -15.05 9.35 -19.80
C GLY A 50 -14.79 9.02 -18.34
N ILE A 51 -14.74 7.73 -17.97
CA ILE A 51 -14.46 7.29 -16.61
C ILE A 51 -12.98 7.61 -16.31
N PRO A 52 -12.69 8.48 -15.34
CA PRO A 52 -11.32 8.62 -14.87
C PRO A 52 -10.94 7.31 -14.17
N LEU A 53 -10.05 6.52 -14.79
CA LEU A 53 -9.39 5.42 -14.10
C LEU A 53 -8.57 6.03 -12.95
N SER A 54 -9.07 5.89 -11.72
CA SER A 54 -8.24 6.17 -10.55
C SER A 54 -7.23 5.03 -10.44
N LEU A 55 -6.00 5.28 -10.85
CA LEU A 55 -4.86 4.38 -10.60
C LEU A 55 -4.43 4.39 -9.12
N ASN A 56 -5.12 5.14 -8.27
CA ASN A 56 -4.83 5.23 -6.85
C ASN A 56 -5.72 4.26 -6.08
N THR A 57 -5.09 3.38 -5.32
CA THR A 57 -5.73 2.66 -4.22
C THR A 57 -5.90 3.59 -3.02
N PRO A 58 -6.79 3.28 -2.07
CA PRO A 58 -6.88 4.01 -0.81
C PRO A 58 -5.52 4.02 -0.08
N TYR A 59 -5.25 5.06 0.72
CA TYR A 59 -4.01 5.19 1.50
C TYR A 59 -4.05 4.32 2.76
N VAL A 60 -4.15 3.00 2.55
CA VAL A 60 -4.19 1.93 3.53
C VAL A 60 -3.36 0.75 3.02
N ASN A 61 -3.10 -0.25 3.86
CA ASN A 61 -2.40 -1.47 3.42
C ASN A 61 -3.26 -2.24 2.42
N THR A 62 -2.64 -2.71 1.33
CA THR A 62 -3.31 -3.52 0.30
C THR A 62 -3.70 -4.90 0.81
N ILE A 63 -2.92 -5.50 1.71
CA ILE A 63 -3.19 -6.81 2.32
C ILE A 63 -3.84 -6.55 3.68
N SER A 64 -5.03 -7.12 3.90
CA SER A 64 -5.74 -7.03 5.17
C SER A 64 -5.12 -7.95 6.24
N VAL A 65 -5.41 -7.71 7.52
CA VAL A 65 -4.86 -8.52 8.63
C VAL A 65 -5.32 -9.97 8.54
N ASP A 66 -6.56 -10.22 8.07
CA ASP A 66 -7.11 -11.57 7.93
C ASP A 66 -6.50 -12.35 6.75
N GLU A 67 -5.88 -11.64 5.79
CA GLU A 67 -5.17 -12.20 4.63
C GLU A 67 -3.65 -12.21 4.81
N GLU A 68 -3.15 -11.65 5.91
CA GLU A 68 -1.72 -11.60 6.21
C GLU A 68 -1.21 -13.01 6.54
N PRO A 69 -0.19 -13.52 5.81
CA PRO A 69 0.37 -14.83 6.11
C PRO A 69 1.14 -14.80 7.43
N GLU A 70 1.27 -15.97 8.06
CA GLU A 70 2.13 -16.11 9.24
C GLU A 70 3.58 -15.75 8.88
N PHE A 71 4.24 -14.98 9.75
CA PHE A 71 5.62 -14.58 9.53
C PHE A 71 6.54 -15.80 9.58
N PRO A 72 7.36 -16.06 8.55
CA PRO A 72 8.15 -17.31 8.45
C PRO A 72 9.34 -17.40 9.42
N GLY A 73 9.71 -16.29 10.08
CA GLY A 73 10.89 -16.20 10.96
C GLY A 73 10.56 -16.04 12.44
N ASP A 74 11.61 -15.96 13.26
CA ASP A 74 11.51 -15.59 14.67
C ASP A 74 11.67 -14.08 14.84
N GLU A 75 10.56 -13.36 14.95
CA GLU A 75 10.56 -11.91 15.05
C GLU A 75 11.43 -11.34 16.17
N GLU A 76 11.58 -12.05 17.30
CA GLU A 76 12.38 -11.58 18.43
C GLU A 76 13.88 -11.66 18.09
N ILE A 77 14.31 -12.79 17.55
CA ILE A 77 15.67 -12.98 17.08
C ILE A 77 15.98 -12.00 15.94
N GLU A 78 15.07 -11.84 14.99
CA GLU A 78 15.22 -10.93 13.87
C GLU A 78 15.35 -9.47 14.28
N ARG A 79 14.52 -9.03 15.22
CA ARG A 79 14.60 -7.68 15.79
C ARG A 79 15.94 -7.45 16.48
N ARG A 80 16.45 -8.46 17.17
CA ARG A 80 17.73 -8.37 17.90
C ARG A 80 18.92 -8.21 16.97
N TYR A 81 19.10 -9.08 15.97
CA TYR A 81 20.25 -8.94 15.07
C TYR A 81 20.12 -7.72 14.16
N ARG A 82 18.91 -7.34 13.73
CA ARG A 82 18.67 -6.08 13.00
C ARG A 82 19.12 -4.85 13.80
N GLY A 83 18.95 -4.89 15.12
CA GLY A 83 19.50 -3.88 16.04
C GLY A 83 21.04 -3.79 15.97
N TRP A 84 21.73 -4.94 15.98
CA TRP A 84 23.18 -4.98 15.82
C TRP A 84 23.66 -4.47 14.47
N ILE A 85 22.96 -4.83 13.39
CA ILE A 85 23.31 -4.37 12.04
C ILE A 85 23.15 -2.85 11.92
N ARG A 86 22.04 -2.28 12.43
CA ARG A 86 21.84 -0.82 12.49
C ARG A 86 22.94 -0.12 13.29
N TRP A 87 23.31 -0.68 14.45
CA TRP A 87 24.38 -0.14 15.28
C TRP A 87 25.73 -0.14 14.53
N ASN A 88 26.10 -1.27 13.93
CA ASN A 88 27.34 -1.40 13.19
C ASN A 88 27.38 -0.43 11.99
N ALA A 89 26.27 -0.29 11.26
CA ALA A 89 26.15 0.66 10.15
C ALA A 89 26.38 2.11 10.62
N ALA A 90 25.73 2.54 11.71
CA ALA A 90 25.92 3.86 12.28
C ALA A 90 27.39 4.09 12.71
N VAL A 91 27.98 3.12 13.41
CA VAL A 91 29.38 3.18 13.88
C VAL A 91 30.36 3.29 12.72
N MET A 92 30.16 2.55 11.63
CA MET A 92 31.02 2.65 10.44
C MET A 92 30.99 4.06 9.84
N VAL A 93 29.80 4.64 9.67
CA VAL A 93 29.65 6.00 9.13
C VAL A 93 30.25 7.04 10.08
N THR A 94 29.94 6.97 11.38
CA THR A 94 30.51 7.89 12.38
C THR A 94 32.04 7.83 12.38
N ARG A 95 32.63 6.63 12.27
CA ARG A 95 34.09 6.47 12.17
C ARG A 95 34.66 7.03 10.87
N ALA A 96 33.91 7.00 9.77
CA ALA A 96 34.31 7.57 8.48
C ALA A 96 34.20 9.11 8.46
N GLN A 97 33.30 9.67 9.29
CA GLN A 97 33.13 11.10 9.52
C GLN A 97 34.10 11.69 10.56
N ALA A 98 34.94 10.87 11.18
CA ALA A 98 35.93 11.34 12.14
C ALA A 98 36.85 12.42 11.54
N GLU A 99 37.33 13.32 12.41
CA GLU A 99 38.20 14.42 12.02
C GLU A 99 39.40 13.93 11.18
N GLY A 100 39.67 14.65 10.08
CA GLY A 100 40.77 14.33 9.16
C GLY A 100 40.48 13.25 8.11
N LYS A 101 39.32 12.57 8.13
CA LYS A 101 39.01 11.53 7.12
C LYS A 101 38.19 12.04 5.92
N GLY A 102 37.17 12.86 6.17
CA GLY A 102 36.38 13.51 5.10
C GLY A 102 35.60 12.57 4.17
N VAL A 103 35.39 11.29 4.55
CA VAL A 103 34.73 10.29 3.68
C VAL A 103 33.21 10.50 3.60
N GLY A 104 32.57 10.92 4.70
CA GLY A 104 31.12 11.12 4.78
C GLY A 104 30.31 9.83 4.98
N GLY A 105 29.00 9.88 4.69
CA GLY A 105 28.07 8.74 4.75
C GLY A 105 26.69 9.09 5.32
N HIS A 106 25.66 8.29 4.99
CA HIS A 106 24.28 8.48 5.43
C HIS A 106 23.86 7.41 6.44
N ILE A 107 23.41 7.83 7.63
CA ILE A 107 22.88 6.92 8.66
C ILE A 107 21.36 6.74 8.49
N SER A 108 20.64 7.84 8.30
CA SER A 108 19.17 7.86 8.24
C SER A 108 18.60 7.03 7.09
N SER A 109 19.24 7.09 5.92
CA SER A 109 18.77 6.37 4.73
C SER A 109 18.76 4.85 4.93
N TYR A 110 19.80 4.28 5.54
CA TYR A 110 19.81 2.85 5.83
C TYR A 110 18.86 2.52 6.99
N ALA A 111 18.81 3.36 8.04
CA ALA A 111 17.95 3.12 9.19
C ALA A 111 16.46 2.99 8.81
N SER A 112 15.97 3.78 7.86
CA SER A 112 14.57 3.76 7.41
C SER A 112 14.20 2.50 6.61
N VAL A 113 15.15 1.90 5.89
CA VAL A 113 14.90 0.73 5.03
C VAL A 113 15.44 -0.58 5.62
N ALA A 114 16.14 -0.54 6.75
CA ALA A 114 16.79 -1.73 7.31
C ALA A 114 15.83 -2.90 7.52
N THR A 115 14.61 -2.66 8.00
CA THR A 115 13.61 -3.73 8.16
C THR A 115 13.26 -4.38 6.82
N LEU A 116 13.07 -3.58 5.76
CA LEU A 116 12.73 -4.07 4.43
C LEU A 116 13.84 -4.97 3.87
N TYR A 117 15.10 -4.52 3.99
CA TYR A 117 16.25 -5.31 3.55
C TYR A 117 16.42 -6.60 4.36
N GLU A 118 16.28 -6.54 5.69
CA GLU A 118 16.42 -7.75 6.51
C GLU A 118 15.35 -8.79 6.17
N VAL A 119 14.09 -8.39 5.95
CA VAL A 119 13.05 -9.35 5.54
C VAL A 119 13.46 -10.04 4.23
N GLY A 120 13.83 -9.29 3.19
CA GLY A 120 14.20 -9.86 1.89
C GLY A 120 15.57 -10.56 1.83
N LEU A 121 16.41 -10.43 2.87
CA LEU A 121 17.66 -11.19 3.00
C LEU A 121 17.46 -12.53 3.70
N ASN A 122 16.40 -12.67 4.50
CA ASN A 122 16.13 -13.86 5.29
C ASN A 122 15.07 -14.78 4.64
N HIS A 123 14.15 -14.22 3.83
CA HIS A 123 13.01 -14.90 3.20
C HIS A 123 12.82 -14.46 1.76
#